data_AF-A0A0Q5UDP0-F1
#
_entry.id   AF-A0A0Q5UDP0-F1
#
_cell.length_a   1.000
_cell.length_b   1.000
_cell.length_c   1.000
_cell.angle_alpha   90.00
_cell.angle_beta   90.00
_cell.angle_gamma   90.00
#
_symmetry.space_group_name_H-M   'P 1'
#
loop_
_entity.id
_entity.type
_entity.pdbx_description
1 polymer ?
#
loop_
_entity_poly.entity_id
_entity_poly.type
_entity_poly.pdbx_seq_one_letter_code
_entity_poly.pdbx_strand_id
1 'polypeptide(L)'
;MKATARTQKTAHPQTQFVVINEQQLLVNTQVQKAYNLIVDAAVEQLRKFDLVKYRTYATVDHLKNEYKSNMISEHLNYFWNITLSNSKEGKSYIFVDLGGEALERFGNGLTNQFLRKAYEITHSNDNTIGIEYALRINFKEADQHHNFFYRRIAEGESNYVSIATVDKLES
;
A
#
# COMPACT_ATOMS: atom_id res chain seq x y z
N MET A 1 2.09 -9.34 -55.19
CA MET A 1 2.42 -9.69 -53.80
C MET A 1 1.16 -9.52 -52.96
N LYS A 2 0.60 -10.59 -52.38
CA LYS A 2 -0.62 -10.53 -51.55
C LYS A 2 -0.21 -10.46 -50.07
N ALA A 3 -0.55 -9.38 -49.39
CA ALA A 3 -0.27 -9.20 -47.98
C ALA A 3 -1.18 -10.11 -47.13
N THR A 4 -0.59 -10.94 -46.28
CA THR A 4 -1.30 -11.81 -45.33
C THR A 4 -1.54 -11.02 -44.04
N ALA A 5 -2.80 -10.71 -43.73
CA ALA A 5 -3.15 -10.07 -42.47
C ALA A 5 -2.96 -11.06 -41.31
N ARG A 6 -2.04 -10.75 -40.38
CA ARG A 6 -1.93 -11.44 -39.10
C ARG A 6 -3.08 -11.01 -38.20
N THR A 7 -4.07 -11.87 -38.03
CA THR A 7 -5.08 -11.75 -36.97
C THR A 7 -4.41 -11.98 -35.62
N GLN A 8 -4.23 -10.90 -34.85
CA GLN A 8 -3.91 -11.01 -33.42
C GLN A 8 -5.10 -11.67 -32.72
N LYS A 9 -4.89 -12.86 -32.16
CA LYS A 9 -5.83 -13.48 -31.23
C LYS A 9 -5.93 -12.59 -30.00
N THR A 10 -7.07 -11.95 -29.81
CA THR A 10 -7.48 -11.31 -28.57
C THR A 10 -7.46 -12.37 -27.46
N ALA A 11 -6.48 -12.28 -26.57
CA ALA A 11 -6.43 -13.11 -25.37
C ALA A 11 -7.58 -12.65 -24.46
N HIS A 12 -8.61 -13.47 -24.32
CA HIS A 12 -9.64 -13.24 -23.31
C HIS A 12 -9.00 -13.45 -21.93
N PRO A 13 -9.20 -12.52 -20.98
CA PRO A 13 -8.70 -12.70 -19.62
C PRO A 13 -9.42 -13.89 -19.01
N GLN A 14 -8.70 -15.00 -18.79
CA GLN A 14 -9.22 -16.11 -18.00
C GLN A 14 -9.27 -15.65 -16.54
N THR A 15 -10.46 -15.35 -16.05
CA THR A 15 -10.72 -15.20 -14.61
C THR A 15 -10.40 -16.53 -13.93
N GLN A 16 -9.24 -16.61 -13.31
CA GLN A 16 -8.82 -17.74 -12.50
C GLN A 16 -9.54 -17.64 -11.15
N PHE A 17 -10.64 -18.39 -10.99
CA PHE A 17 -11.34 -18.46 -9.72
C PHE A 17 -10.48 -19.21 -8.71
N VAL A 18 -9.90 -18.49 -7.76
CA VAL A 18 -9.21 -19.09 -6.61
C VAL A 18 -10.28 -19.46 -5.59
N VAL A 19 -10.39 -20.76 -5.29
CA VAL A 19 -11.28 -21.23 -4.20
C VAL A 19 -10.62 -20.84 -2.87
N ILE A 20 -11.15 -19.79 -2.23
CA ILE A 20 -10.72 -19.34 -0.91
C ILE A 20 -11.54 -20.10 0.14
N ASN A 21 -10.87 -20.76 1.09
CA ASN A 21 -11.55 -21.40 2.21
C ASN A 21 -11.99 -20.35 3.27
N GLU A 22 -12.97 -20.69 4.11
CA GLU A 22 -13.52 -19.76 5.11
C GLU A 22 -12.46 -19.22 6.08
N GLN A 23 -11.51 -20.07 6.48
CA GLN A 23 -10.41 -19.68 7.35
C GLN A 23 -9.51 -18.62 6.71
N GLN A 24 -9.20 -18.75 5.42
CA GLN A 24 -8.40 -17.80 4.67
C GLN A 24 -9.13 -16.48 4.47
N LEU A 25 -10.47 -16.50 4.31
CA LEU A 25 -11.26 -15.28 4.26
C LEU A 25 -11.20 -14.51 5.58
N LEU A 26 -11.31 -15.22 6.71
CA LEU A 26 -11.18 -14.62 8.05
C LEU A 26 -9.80 -13.97 8.23
N VAL A 27 -8.74 -14.69 7.86
CA VAL A 27 -7.36 -14.17 7.95
C VAL A 27 -7.15 -12.98 7.02
N ASN A 28 -7.61 -13.03 5.77
CA ASN A 28 -7.52 -11.88 4.86
C ASN A 28 -8.27 -10.66 5.40
N THR A 29 -9.39 -10.87 6.09
CA THR A 29 -10.14 -9.78 6.76
C THR A 29 -9.34 -9.18 7.90
N GLN A 30 -8.62 -10.01 8.68
CA GLN A 30 -7.70 -9.51 9.71
C GLN A 30 -6.54 -8.72 9.10
N VAL A 31 -5.96 -9.19 8.00
CA VAL A 31 -4.90 -8.47 7.26
C VAL A 31 -5.41 -7.13 6.74
N GLN A 32 -6.63 -7.06 6.18
CA GLN A 32 -7.23 -5.79 5.76
C GLN A 32 -7.44 -4.82 6.93
N LYS A 33 -7.89 -5.31 8.09
CA LYS A 33 -8.03 -4.48 9.30
C LYS A 33 -6.68 -3.94 9.76
N ALA A 34 -5.65 -4.80 9.79
CA ALA A 34 -4.30 -4.40 10.14
C ALA A 34 -3.72 -3.39 9.14
N TYR A 35 -3.98 -3.55 7.84
CA TYR A 35 -3.60 -2.57 6.83
C TYR A 35 -4.17 -1.18 7.15
N ASN A 36 -5.46 -1.08 7.45
CA ASN A 36 -6.08 0.20 7.78
C ASN A 36 -5.44 0.83 9.03
N LEU A 37 -5.22 0.06 10.09
CA LEU A 37 -4.55 0.53 11.31
C LEU A 37 -3.10 0.97 11.06
N ILE A 38 -2.38 0.28 10.17
CA ILE A 38 -1.02 0.64 9.77
C ILE A 38 -1.02 1.95 8.99
N VAL A 39 -1.99 2.14 8.09
CA VAL A 39 -2.18 3.41 7.37
C VAL A 39 -2.49 4.54 8.36
N ASP A 40 -3.37 4.34 9.33
CA ASP A 40 -3.67 5.33 10.35
C ASP A 40 -2.42 5.70 11.17
N ALA A 41 -1.62 4.70 11.54
CA ALA A 41 -0.35 4.93 12.24
C ALA A 41 0.65 5.74 11.40
N ALA A 42 0.70 5.52 10.08
CA ALA A 42 1.52 6.30 9.16
C ALA A 42 1.01 7.75 9.04
N VAL A 43 -0.29 7.94 8.87
CA VAL A 43 -0.96 9.24 8.80
C VAL A 43 -0.69 10.07 10.06
N GLU A 44 -0.74 9.47 11.24
CA GLU A 44 -0.45 10.14 12.51
C GLU A 44 1.01 10.64 12.58
N GLN A 45 1.96 9.92 11.99
CA GLN A 45 3.35 10.39 11.91
C GLN A 45 3.50 11.68 11.10
N LEU A 46 2.65 11.88 10.09
CA LEU A 46 2.74 13.04 9.19
C LEU A 46 2.41 14.35 9.92
N ARG A 47 1.54 14.31 10.95
CA ARG A 47 1.06 15.49 11.70
C ARG A 47 2.17 16.30 12.38
N LYS A 48 3.35 15.69 12.55
CA LYS A 48 4.54 16.29 13.17
C LYS A 48 5.23 17.34 12.28
N PHE A 49 4.89 17.40 11.00
CA PHE A 49 5.58 18.26 10.04
C PHE A 49 4.87 19.58 9.80
N ASP A 50 5.65 20.67 9.76
CA ASP A 50 5.14 22.00 9.39
C ASP A 50 4.76 22.06 7.90
N LEU A 51 5.66 21.54 7.05
CA LEU A 51 5.51 21.63 5.61
C LEU A 51 4.38 20.73 5.11
N VAL A 52 3.45 21.34 4.35
CA VAL A 52 2.28 20.67 3.77
C VAL A 52 2.65 19.44 2.95
N LYS A 53 3.73 19.51 2.15
CA LYS A 53 4.19 18.38 1.32
C LYS A 53 4.49 17.10 2.12
N TYR A 54 4.85 17.21 3.40
CA TYR A 54 5.10 16.06 4.29
C TYR A 54 3.83 15.60 5.02
N ARG A 55 2.75 16.38 4.95
CA ARG A 55 1.41 16.07 5.49
C ARG A 55 0.42 15.59 4.45
N THR A 56 0.76 15.72 3.17
CA THR A 56 -0.06 15.24 2.06
C THR A 56 0.19 13.77 1.79
N TYR A 57 -0.90 13.03 1.56
CA TYR A 57 -0.87 11.65 1.13
C TYR A 57 -1.96 11.39 0.07
N ALA A 58 -1.77 10.33 -0.70
CA ALA A 58 -2.74 9.82 -1.66
C ALA A 58 -3.12 8.40 -1.28
N THR A 59 -4.40 8.06 -1.45
CA THR A 59 -4.89 6.68 -1.34
C THR A 59 -5.41 6.24 -2.69
N VAL A 60 -5.02 5.04 -3.12
CA VAL A 60 -5.44 4.44 -4.39
C VAL A 60 -6.25 3.19 -4.11
N ASP A 61 -7.45 3.12 -4.64
CA ASP A 61 -8.36 1.98 -4.58
C ASP A 61 -8.26 1.19 -5.90
N HIS A 62 -7.41 0.18 -5.93
CA HIS A 62 -7.15 -0.58 -7.15
C HIS A 62 -8.30 -1.53 -7.51
N LEU A 63 -9.28 -1.76 -6.61
CA LEU A 63 -10.49 -2.52 -6.94
C LEU A 63 -11.39 -1.78 -7.93
N LYS A 64 -11.28 -0.45 -7.97
CA LYS A 64 -11.97 0.41 -8.95
C LYS A 64 -11.17 0.61 -10.23
N ASN A 65 -9.98 0.03 -10.33
CA ASN A 65 -9.10 0.16 -11.49
C ASN A 65 -9.10 -1.15 -12.30
N GLU A 66 -9.66 -1.09 -13.51
CA GLU A 66 -9.84 -2.25 -14.39
C GLU A 66 -8.53 -2.93 -14.85
N TYR A 67 -7.37 -2.30 -14.62
CA TYR A 67 -6.07 -2.76 -15.15
C TYR A 67 -5.17 -3.48 -14.14
N LYS A 68 -5.55 -3.65 -12.86
CA LYS A 68 -4.71 -4.32 -11.85
C LYS A 68 -5.44 -5.44 -11.13
N SER A 69 -4.96 -6.67 -11.29
CA SER A 69 -5.71 -7.86 -10.86
C SER A 69 -5.49 -8.28 -9.40
N ASN A 70 -4.38 -7.88 -8.78
CA ASN A 70 -3.96 -8.43 -7.48
C ASN A 70 -3.75 -7.38 -6.38
N MET A 71 -3.60 -6.11 -6.74
CA MET A 71 -3.43 -5.03 -5.76
C MET A 71 -4.79 -4.52 -5.35
N ILE A 72 -5.02 -4.33 -4.06
CA ILE A 72 -6.31 -3.92 -3.50
C ILE A 72 -6.28 -2.42 -3.20
N SER A 73 -5.31 -1.99 -2.41
CA SER A 73 -5.23 -0.60 -1.98
C SER A 73 -3.78 -0.19 -1.79
N GLU A 74 -3.51 1.10 -1.95
CA GLU A 74 -2.18 1.68 -1.83
C GLU A 74 -2.28 3.03 -1.15
N HIS A 75 -1.49 3.23 -0.10
CA HIS A 75 -1.34 4.51 0.59
C HIS A 75 0.06 5.05 0.32
N LEU A 76 0.12 6.23 -0.26
CA LEU A 76 1.36 6.90 -0.64
C LEU A 76 1.47 8.23 0.06
N ASN A 77 2.58 8.45 0.73
CA ASN A 77 2.97 9.78 1.19
C ASN A 77 4.41 10.05 0.78
N TYR A 78 5.01 11.10 1.31
CA TYR A 78 6.39 11.46 0.97
C TYR A 78 7.43 10.43 1.45
N PHE A 79 7.11 9.61 2.45
CA PHE A 79 8.05 8.73 3.13
C PHE A 79 7.84 7.25 2.77
N TRP A 80 6.58 6.81 2.69
CA TRP A 80 6.24 5.40 2.59
C TRP A 80 5.20 5.15 1.50
N ASN A 81 5.35 4.01 0.85
CA ASN A 81 4.30 3.38 0.08
C ASN A 81 3.83 2.12 0.81
N ILE A 82 2.56 2.10 1.22
CA ILE A 82 1.93 1.00 1.96
C ILE A 82 0.90 0.35 1.06
N THR A 83 1.20 -0.85 0.58
CA THR A 83 0.38 -1.58 -0.39
C THR A 83 -0.30 -2.78 0.26
N LEU A 84 -1.60 -2.92 0.05
CA LEU A 84 -2.33 -4.16 0.30
C LEU A 84 -2.54 -4.89 -1.02
N SER A 85 -2.15 -6.16 -1.07
CA SER A 85 -2.32 -7.01 -2.25
C SER A 85 -2.57 -8.47 -1.91
N ASN A 86 -3.12 -9.20 -2.88
CA ASN A 86 -3.33 -10.64 -2.79
C ASN A 86 -2.26 -11.39 -3.61
N SER A 87 -1.80 -12.52 -3.09
CA SER A 87 -1.04 -13.47 -3.90
C SER A 87 -1.93 -14.20 -4.90
N LYS A 88 -1.31 -14.98 -5.80
CA LYS A 88 -2.01 -15.81 -6.78
C LYS A 88 -2.91 -16.85 -6.10
N GLU A 89 -2.56 -17.26 -4.89
CA GLU A 89 -3.32 -18.20 -4.04
C GLU A 89 -4.38 -17.48 -3.19
N GLY A 90 -4.59 -16.17 -3.38
CA GLY A 90 -5.60 -15.38 -2.69
C GLY A 90 -5.26 -15.02 -1.25
N LYS A 91 -3.99 -15.12 -0.82
CA LYS A 91 -3.56 -14.69 0.52
C LYS A 91 -3.23 -13.20 0.51
N SER A 92 -3.72 -12.43 1.47
CA SER A 92 -3.43 -11.00 1.57
C SER A 92 -2.08 -10.71 2.24
N TYR A 93 -1.39 -9.69 1.76
CA TYR A 93 -0.10 -9.22 2.25
C TYR A 93 -0.06 -7.69 2.25
N ILE A 94 0.64 -7.14 3.25
CA ILE A 94 0.93 -5.72 3.40
C ILE A 94 2.40 -5.51 3.06
N PHE A 95 2.67 -4.67 2.08
CA PHE A 95 4.02 -4.28 1.69
C PHE A 95 4.27 -2.84 2.10
N VAL A 96 5.43 -2.57 2.67
CA VAL A 96 5.90 -1.24 3.00
C VAL A 96 7.21 -1.01 2.27
N ASP A 97 7.18 -0.11 1.27
CA ASP A 97 8.37 0.39 0.60
C ASP A 97 8.78 1.74 1.21
N LEU A 98 10.07 1.89 1.47
CA LEU A 98 10.65 3.08 2.10
C LEU A 98 11.24 3.99 1.02
N GLY A 99 10.80 5.25 0.96
CA GLY A 99 11.45 6.28 0.13
C GLY A 99 12.80 6.70 0.71
N GLY A 100 13.64 7.37 -0.10
CA GLY A 100 14.96 7.84 0.35
C GLY A 100 14.87 8.70 1.61
N GLU A 101 13.89 9.59 1.68
CA GLU A 101 13.70 10.49 2.81
C GLU A 101 13.18 9.78 4.07
N ALA A 102 12.62 8.57 3.95
CA ALA A 102 12.28 7.73 5.09
C ALA A 102 13.50 7.01 5.69
N LEU A 103 14.55 6.81 4.89
CA LEU A 103 15.80 6.16 5.28
C LEU A 103 16.85 7.18 5.76
N GLU A 104 16.82 8.38 5.20
CA GLU A 104 17.75 9.47 5.50
C GLU A 104 17.24 10.45 6.58
N ARG A 105 18.16 11.27 7.11
CA ARG A 105 17.88 12.44 7.99
C ARG A 105 16.89 12.16 9.13
N PHE A 106 15.78 12.91 9.18
CA PHE A 106 14.72 12.87 10.19
C PHE A 106 13.73 11.72 9.95
N GLY A 107 13.75 11.12 8.75
CA GLY A 107 12.89 10.00 8.40
C GLY A 107 13.23 8.72 9.13
N ASN A 108 14.51 8.47 9.48
CA ASN A 108 14.89 7.23 10.15
C ASN A 108 14.17 7.06 11.51
N GLY A 109 14.14 8.12 12.33
CA GLY A 109 13.42 8.12 13.61
C GLY A 109 11.91 7.97 13.43
N LEU A 110 11.35 8.65 12.43
CA LEU A 110 9.93 8.59 12.06
C LEU A 110 9.53 7.18 11.60
N THR A 111 10.28 6.62 10.66
CA THR A 111 10.12 5.28 10.10
C THR A 111 10.25 4.23 11.19
N ASN A 112 11.19 4.35 12.12
CA ASN A 112 11.29 3.42 13.25
C ASN A 112 10.05 3.47 14.16
N GLN A 113 9.48 4.65 14.43
CA GLN A 113 8.25 4.77 15.23
C GLN A 113 7.06 4.14 14.49
N PHE A 114 6.94 4.42 13.20
CA PHE A 114 5.94 3.81 12.33
C PHE A 114 6.06 2.29 12.28
N LEU A 115 7.26 1.75 11.98
CA LEU A 115 7.49 0.31 11.86
C LEU A 115 7.24 -0.41 13.18
N ARG A 116 7.61 0.17 14.34
CA ARG A 116 7.27 -0.40 15.65
C ARG A 116 5.76 -0.58 15.81
N LYS A 117 4.97 0.43 15.42
CA LYS A 117 3.51 0.34 15.44
C LYS A 117 2.98 -0.68 14.45
N ALA A 118 3.56 -0.76 13.25
CA ALA A 118 3.18 -1.76 12.25
C ALA A 118 3.41 -3.19 12.76
N TYR A 119 4.58 -3.45 13.36
CA TYR A 119 4.87 -4.75 13.97
C TYR A 119 3.93 -5.06 15.14
N GLU A 120 3.66 -4.09 16.03
CA GLU A 120 2.73 -4.21 17.15
C GLU A 120 1.30 -4.58 16.68
N ILE A 121 0.81 -3.94 15.61
CA ILE A 121 -0.52 -4.19 15.03
C ILE A 121 -0.63 -5.62 14.48
N THR A 122 0.45 -6.14 13.90
CA THR A 122 0.45 -7.47 13.27
C THR A 122 0.77 -8.61 14.23
N HIS A 123 1.28 -8.27 15.43
CA HIS A 123 1.72 -9.24 16.41
C HIS A 123 0.54 -9.90 17.13
N SER A 124 0.62 -11.21 17.33
CA SER A 124 -0.31 -11.92 18.20
C SER A 124 -0.01 -11.67 19.67
N ASN A 125 -0.98 -11.10 20.39
CA ASN A 125 -0.88 -10.84 21.83
C ASN A 125 -1.64 -11.88 22.69
N ASP A 126 -2.34 -12.84 22.07
CA ASP A 126 -3.28 -13.75 22.74
C ASP A 126 -3.05 -15.23 22.43
N ASN A 127 -1.82 -15.61 22.04
CA ASN A 127 -1.44 -16.97 21.61
C ASN A 127 -2.24 -17.51 20.40
N THR A 128 -2.96 -16.65 19.67
CA THR A 128 -3.50 -17.01 18.36
C THR A 128 -2.40 -16.92 17.30
N ILE A 129 -2.59 -17.52 16.12
CA ILE A 129 -1.64 -17.34 15.01
C ILE A 129 -1.81 -15.90 14.52
N GLY A 130 -0.78 -15.07 14.76
CA GLY A 130 -0.76 -13.70 14.28
C GLY A 130 -0.58 -13.64 12.75
N ILE A 131 -0.71 -12.43 12.24
CA ILE A 131 -0.57 -12.13 10.81
C ILE A 131 0.80 -11.51 10.51
N GLU A 132 1.80 -11.73 11.36
CA GLU A 132 3.15 -11.16 11.20
C GLU A 132 3.75 -11.53 9.84
N TYR A 133 3.45 -12.73 9.34
CA TYR A 133 3.89 -13.21 8.03
C TYR A 133 3.33 -12.37 6.86
N ALA A 134 2.22 -11.66 7.09
CA ALA A 134 1.55 -10.86 6.08
C ALA A 134 2.24 -9.50 5.88
N LEU A 135 2.99 -9.00 6.87
CA LEU A 135 3.71 -7.73 6.78
C LEU A 135 5.10 -7.94 6.19
N ARG A 136 5.39 -7.20 5.12
CA ARG A 136 6.66 -7.27 4.39
C ARG A 136 7.24 -5.87 4.23
N ILE A 137 8.41 -5.66 4.80
CA ILE A 137 9.10 -4.38 4.73
C ILE A 137 10.25 -4.50 3.73
N ASN A 138 10.29 -3.59 2.76
CA ASN A 138 11.42 -3.44 1.85
C ASN A 138 12.35 -2.35 2.39
N PHE A 139 13.47 -2.79 2.99
CA PHE A 139 14.44 -1.88 3.61
C PHE A 139 15.38 -1.21 2.60
N LYS A 140 15.31 -1.59 1.32
CA LYS A 140 16.01 -0.87 0.26
C LYS A 140 15.21 0.35 -0.14
N GLU A 141 15.91 1.43 -0.47
CA GLU A 141 15.29 2.61 -1.04
C GLU A 141 14.48 2.23 -2.28
N ALA A 142 13.22 2.66 -2.30
CA ALA A 142 12.41 2.59 -3.49
C ALA A 142 12.73 3.80 -4.38
N ASP A 143 13.69 3.64 -5.30
CA ASP A 143 14.21 4.70 -6.20
C ASP A 143 13.12 5.54 -6.89
N GLN A 144 11.96 4.94 -7.16
CA GLN A 144 10.85 5.59 -7.87
C GLN A 144 9.74 6.11 -6.95
N HIS A 145 9.89 6.00 -5.62
CA HIS A 145 8.86 6.35 -4.66
C HIS A 145 8.44 7.82 -4.76
N HIS A 146 9.39 8.76 -4.68
CA HIS A 146 9.07 10.19 -4.79
C HIS A 146 8.47 10.55 -6.14
N ASN A 147 9.06 10.07 -7.24
CA ASN A 147 8.54 10.32 -8.58
C ASN A 147 7.10 9.83 -8.71
N PHE A 148 6.81 8.66 -8.15
CA PHE A 148 5.48 8.09 -8.16
C PHE A 148 4.51 8.89 -7.29
N PHE A 149 4.89 9.27 -6.07
CA PHE A 149 4.09 10.13 -5.19
C PHE A 149 3.77 11.46 -5.86
N TYR A 150 4.79 12.20 -6.34
CA TYR A 150 4.59 13.49 -6.99
C TYR A 150 3.73 13.38 -8.25
N ARG A 151 3.91 12.33 -9.05
CA ARG A 151 3.06 12.09 -10.21
C ARG A 151 1.60 11.89 -9.80
N ARG A 152 1.33 11.12 -8.73
CA ARG A 152 -0.04 10.93 -8.22
C ARG A 152 -0.66 12.24 -7.73
N ILE A 153 0.10 13.05 -7.03
CA ILE A 153 -0.37 14.37 -6.60
C ILE A 153 -0.65 15.29 -7.80
N ALA A 154 0.22 15.25 -8.83
CA ALA A 154 0.05 16.06 -10.04
C ALA A 154 -1.11 15.59 -10.93
N GLU A 155 -1.37 14.28 -11.01
CA GLU A 155 -2.52 13.69 -11.71
C GLU A 155 -3.86 14.09 -11.06
N GLY A 156 -3.85 14.35 -9.75
CA GLY A 156 -5.03 14.77 -8.99
C GLY A 156 -5.96 13.62 -8.59
N GLU A 157 -7.11 13.99 -8.03
CA GLU A 157 -8.12 13.02 -7.59
C GLU A 157 -8.87 12.39 -8.77
N SER A 158 -9.30 11.15 -8.59
CA SER A 158 -10.12 10.41 -9.56
C SER A 158 -11.06 9.45 -8.83
N ASN A 159 -11.85 8.68 -9.58
CA ASN A 159 -12.79 7.69 -8.99
C ASN A 159 -12.09 6.63 -8.09
N TYR A 160 -10.78 6.45 -8.25
CA TYR A 160 -9.98 5.47 -7.53
C TYR A 160 -8.74 6.08 -6.86
N VAL A 161 -8.56 7.40 -6.90
CA VAL A 161 -7.47 8.11 -6.20
C VAL A 161 -8.07 9.23 -5.38
N SER A 162 -7.82 9.23 -4.07
CA SER A 162 -8.11 10.36 -3.19
C SER A 162 -6.81 10.99 -2.69
N ILE A 163 -6.82 12.31 -2.50
CA ILE A 163 -5.67 13.06 -1.99
C ILE A 163 -6.14 13.82 -0.75
N ALA A 164 -5.41 13.68 0.34
CA ALA A 164 -5.71 14.37 1.58
C ALA A 164 -4.44 14.97 2.18
N THR A 165 -4.63 15.99 2.99
CA THR A 165 -3.56 16.59 3.80
C THR A 165 -4.00 16.55 5.24
N VAL A 166 -3.16 15.98 6.11
CA VAL A 166 -3.46 15.89 7.54
C VAL A 166 -3.21 17.23 8.21
N ASP A 167 -4.04 17.60 9.18
CA ASP A 167 -3.79 18.77 10.01
C ASP A 167 -2.54 18.60 10.87
N LYS A 168 -1.80 19.70 11.04
CA LYS A 168 -0.64 19.74 11.92
C LYS A 168 -1.10 19.51 13.37
N LEU A 169 -0.32 18.76 14.13
CA LEU A 169 -0.52 18.68 15.57
C LEU A 169 -0.32 20.08 16.18
N GLU A 170 -1.36 20.63 16.82
CA GLU A 170 -1.22 21.87 17.59
C GLU A 170 -0.31 21.60 18.79
N SER A 171 0.69 22.46 18.97
CA SER A 171 1.72 22.38 20.01
C SER A 171 1.20 22.86 21.36
#